data_AF-A0A6N4Q5U8-F1
#
_entry.id   AF-A0A6N4Q5U8-F1
#
_cell.length_a   1.000
_cell.length_b   1.000
_cell.length_c   1.000
_cell.angle_alpha   90.00
_cell.angle_beta   90.00
_cell.angle_gamma   90.00
#
_symmetry.space_group_name_H-M   'P 1'
#
loop_
_entity.id
_entity.type
_entity.pdbx_description
1 polymer ?
#
loop_
_entity_poly.entity_id
_entity_poly.type
_entity_poly.pdbx_seq_one_letter_code
_entity_poly.pdbx_strand_id
1 'polypeptide(L)'
;MTMSLIQIKKQFLELKAPESFPVGNFKAEWIGPKWFQTGASFSLNFMSFRHWWGKSFDGSEIAYNLFLPPNKTEFQMRYPMNLSIGKSKIDEKPSLILEYTKNAPFPWPFFIDEFRILNQTDFLGMSYNKFTPKLALPFLIRKS
;
A
#
# COMPACT_ATOMS: atom_id res chain seq x y z
N MET A 1 0.00 8.93 -22.00
CA MET A 1 -0.58 7.57 -22.11
C MET A 1 -0.62 6.96 -20.72
N THR A 2 -1.77 6.47 -20.26
CA THR A 2 -1.90 5.79 -18.96
C THR A 2 -1.26 4.40 -19.04
N MET A 3 -0.35 4.06 -18.13
CA MET A 3 0.24 2.70 -18.09
C MET A 3 -0.84 1.67 -17.78
N SER A 4 -0.76 0.50 -18.43
CA SER A 4 -1.56 -0.66 -18.08
C SER A 4 -1.10 -1.28 -16.75
N LEU A 5 -1.97 -2.04 -16.10
CA LEU A 5 -1.62 -2.76 -14.86
C LEU A 5 -0.43 -3.72 -15.06
N ILE A 6 -0.32 -4.33 -16.24
CA ILE A 6 0.78 -5.22 -16.59
C ILE A 6 2.11 -4.45 -16.66
N GLN A 7 2.13 -3.25 -17.26
CA GLN A 7 3.33 -2.43 -17.34
C GLN A 7 3.78 -1.97 -15.95
N ILE A 8 2.83 -1.57 -15.10
CA ILE A 8 3.12 -1.18 -13.71
C ILE A 8 3.67 -2.37 -12.92
N LYS A 9 3.08 -3.56 -13.10
CA LYS A 9 3.60 -4.78 -12.47
C LYS A 9 5.01 -5.09 -12.93
N LYS A 10 5.31 -5.00 -14.23
CA LYS A 10 6.67 -5.18 -14.74
C LYS A 10 7.66 -4.21 -14.10
N GLN A 11 7.28 -2.94 -13.97
CA GLN A 11 8.11 -1.94 -13.29
C GLN A 11 8.40 -2.35 -11.85
N PHE A 12 7.39 -2.74 -11.07
CA PHE A 12 7.58 -3.19 -9.68
C PHE A 12 8.60 -4.34 -9.55
N LEU A 13 8.61 -5.28 -10.48
CA LEU A 13 9.53 -6.43 -10.49
C LEU A 13 11.01 -6.03 -10.68
N GLU A 14 11.27 -4.83 -11.17
CA GLU A 14 12.61 -4.28 -11.42
C GLU A 14 13.12 -3.39 -10.28
N LEU A 15 12.22 -2.92 -9.40
CA LEU A 15 12.56 -2.04 -8.29
C LEU A 15 13.25 -2.80 -7.14
N LYS A 16 13.85 -2.02 -6.23
CA LYS A 16 14.52 -2.53 -5.02
C LYS A 16 13.69 -2.24 -3.77
N ALA A 17 13.83 -3.10 -2.75
CA ALA A 17 13.35 -2.80 -1.41
C ALA A 17 14.08 -1.58 -0.82
N PRO A 18 13.47 -0.85 0.12
CA PRO A 18 14.21 0.07 0.95
C PRO A 18 15.17 -0.67 1.89
N GLU A 19 16.26 0.01 2.27
CA GLU A 19 17.28 -0.52 3.19
C GLU A 19 16.86 -0.40 4.66
N SER A 20 15.91 0.49 4.95
CA SER A 20 15.36 0.74 6.30
C SER A 20 13.87 1.02 6.23
N PHE A 21 13.19 0.97 7.38
CA PHE A 21 11.79 1.35 7.44
C PHE A 21 11.63 2.86 7.17
N PRO A 22 10.67 3.24 6.32
CA PRO A 22 10.47 4.64 5.99
C PRO A 22 9.99 5.44 7.20
N VAL A 23 10.13 6.76 7.14
CA VAL A 23 9.67 7.69 8.16
C VAL A 23 8.85 8.81 7.52
N GLY A 24 7.66 9.05 8.05
CA GLY A 24 6.75 10.12 7.66
C GLY A 24 5.38 9.62 7.21
N ASN A 25 4.56 10.56 6.78
CA ASN A 25 3.23 10.31 6.23
C ASN A 25 3.31 10.26 4.71
N PHE A 26 2.67 9.26 4.12
CA PHE A 26 2.66 9.04 2.68
C PHE A 26 1.23 8.96 2.17
N LYS A 27 0.91 9.82 1.20
CA LYS A 27 -0.40 9.86 0.56
C LYS A 27 -0.53 8.73 -0.46
N ALA A 28 -1.64 8.01 -0.43
CA ALA A 28 -1.91 6.95 -1.39
C ALA A 28 -2.52 7.48 -2.70
N GLU A 29 -2.16 6.87 -3.82
CA GLU A 29 -2.72 7.15 -5.15
C GLU A 29 -2.91 5.85 -5.93
N TRP A 30 -4.12 5.62 -6.45
CA TRP A 30 -4.37 4.51 -7.36
C TRP A 30 -3.79 4.82 -8.74
N ILE A 31 -2.99 3.93 -9.29
CA ILE A 31 -2.36 4.09 -10.60
C ILE A 31 -2.81 3.02 -11.59
N GLY A 32 -2.85 3.38 -12.88
CA GLY A 32 -3.31 2.50 -13.95
C GLY A 32 -4.46 3.12 -14.74
N PRO A 33 -5.22 2.31 -15.50
CA PRO A 33 -6.37 2.80 -16.26
C PRO A 33 -7.43 3.48 -15.37
N LYS A 34 -8.13 4.50 -15.89
CA LYS A 34 -9.14 5.25 -15.12
C LYS A 34 -10.23 4.37 -14.50
N TRP A 35 -10.71 3.37 -15.25
CA TRP A 35 -11.72 2.43 -14.74
C TRP A 35 -11.25 1.70 -13.47
N PHE A 36 -9.95 1.35 -13.41
CA PHE A 36 -9.36 0.69 -12.26
C PHE A 36 -9.28 1.63 -11.07
N GLN A 37 -8.80 2.86 -11.28
CA GLN A 37 -8.69 3.87 -10.22
C GLN A 37 -10.06 4.16 -9.58
N THR A 38 -11.09 4.34 -10.41
CA THR A 38 -12.46 4.56 -9.95
C THR A 38 -13.01 3.35 -9.19
N GLY A 39 -12.83 2.14 -9.72
CA GLY A 39 -13.27 0.90 -9.06
C GLY A 39 -12.58 0.66 -7.72
N ALA A 40 -11.26 0.85 -7.65
CA ALA A 40 -10.48 0.68 -6.44
C ALA A 40 -10.93 1.67 -5.35
N SER A 41 -11.02 2.97 -5.69
CA SER A 41 -11.52 4.01 -4.77
C SER A 41 -12.94 3.72 -4.27
N PHE A 42 -13.84 3.34 -5.17
CA PHE A 42 -15.21 3.00 -4.81
C PHE A 42 -15.25 1.79 -3.86
N SER A 43 -14.54 0.72 -4.18
CA SER A 43 -14.53 -0.50 -3.35
C SER A 43 -14.04 -0.26 -1.91
N LEU A 44 -12.97 0.53 -1.74
CA LEU A 44 -12.44 0.86 -0.41
C LEU A 44 -13.45 1.57 0.48
N ASN A 45 -14.31 2.43 -0.10
CA ASN A 45 -15.32 3.15 0.67
C ASN A 45 -16.33 2.20 1.33
N PHE A 46 -16.54 1.00 0.78
CA PHE A 46 -17.41 -0.01 1.37
C PHE A 46 -16.66 -1.01 2.27
N MET A 47 -15.35 -1.19 2.07
CA MET A 47 -14.54 -2.15 2.81
C MET A 47 -13.84 -1.52 4.03
N SER A 48 -14.56 -0.75 4.84
CA SER A 48 -14.04 -0.10 6.07
C SER A 48 -12.90 0.91 5.86
N PHE A 49 -12.63 1.30 4.60
CA PHE A 49 -11.56 2.22 4.19
C PHE A 49 -12.08 3.57 3.67
N ARG A 50 -13.33 3.92 4.00
CA ARG A 50 -13.89 5.23 3.70
C ARG A 50 -13.03 6.34 4.31
N HIS A 51 -12.66 7.33 3.50
CA HIS A 51 -11.75 8.44 3.87
C HIS A 51 -10.31 8.03 4.16
N TRP A 52 -9.88 6.87 3.66
CA TRP A 52 -8.47 6.51 3.65
C TRP A 52 -7.67 7.53 2.85
N TRP A 53 -6.58 8.00 3.44
CA TRP A 53 -5.69 9.00 2.86
C TRP A 53 -4.34 8.40 2.47
N GLY A 54 -3.82 7.47 3.26
CA GLY A 54 -2.50 6.90 3.01
C GLY A 54 -1.95 6.11 4.19
N LYS A 55 -0.63 6.15 4.38
CA LYS A 55 0.07 5.38 5.42
C LYS A 55 1.04 6.26 6.21
N SER A 56 1.24 5.91 7.48
CA SER A 56 2.23 6.54 8.34
C SER A 56 3.24 5.51 8.80
N PHE A 57 4.50 5.94 8.81
CA PHE A 57 5.64 5.15 9.25
C PHE A 57 6.48 6.00 10.18
N ASP A 58 6.98 5.39 11.26
CA ASP A 58 7.82 6.06 12.26
C ASP A 58 9.24 5.49 12.30
N GLY A 59 9.61 4.64 11.33
CA GLY A 59 10.88 3.93 11.29
C GLY A 59 10.93 2.67 12.15
N SER A 60 9.83 2.33 12.83
CA SER A 60 9.68 1.07 13.57
C SER A 60 9.11 -0.06 12.71
N GLU A 61 8.93 -1.22 13.33
CA GLU A 61 8.28 -2.41 12.75
C GLU A 61 6.75 -2.28 12.65
N ILE A 62 6.18 -1.10 12.88
CA ILE A 62 4.74 -0.86 12.82
C ILE A 62 4.43 0.32 11.89
N ALA A 63 3.41 0.16 11.06
CA ALA A 63 2.82 1.25 10.28
C ALA A 63 1.31 1.33 10.52
N TYR A 64 0.75 2.48 10.20
CA TYR A 64 -0.68 2.74 10.34
C TYR A 64 -1.27 3.18 9.01
N ASN A 65 -2.53 2.82 8.77
CA ASN A 65 -3.31 3.49 7.74
C ASN A 65 -3.82 4.82 8.30
N LEU A 66 -3.65 5.88 7.51
CA LEU A 66 -4.10 7.22 7.82
C LEU A 66 -5.48 7.48 7.21
N PHE A 67 -6.38 8.00 8.03
CA PHE A 67 -7.71 8.39 7.65
C PHE A 67 -7.92 9.87 7.93
N LEU A 68 -8.50 10.59 6.98
CA LEU A 68 -8.84 12.01 7.16
C LEU A 68 -10.31 12.22 6.80
N PRO A 69 -11.23 11.99 7.75
CA PRO A 69 -12.65 12.24 7.55
C PRO A 69 -12.94 13.71 7.22
N PRO A 70 -14.06 14.01 6.54
CA PRO A 70 -14.48 15.39 6.30
C PRO A 70 -14.58 16.17 7.62
N ASN A 71 -14.22 17.45 7.59
CA ASN A 71 -14.24 18.38 8.73
C ASN A 71 -13.30 18.00 9.89
N LYS A 72 -12.28 17.17 9.63
CA LYS A 72 -11.18 16.91 10.56
C LYS A 72 -9.89 17.47 9.99
N THR A 73 -9.05 18.01 10.87
CA THR A 73 -7.70 18.52 10.55
C THR A 73 -6.61 17.52 10.91
N GLU A 74 -6.91 16.57 11.78
CA GLU A 74 -5.97 15.57 12.27
C GLU A 74 -6.24 14.20 11.66
N PHE A 75 -5.16 13.46 11.39
CA PHE A 75 -5.25 12.09 10.92
C PHE A 75 -5.69 11.15 12.03
N GLN A 76 -6.59 10.23 11.69
CA GLN A 76 -6.87 9.05 12.49
C GLN A 76 -5.96 7.91 12.04
N MET A 77 -5.10 7.43 12.93
CA MET A 77 -4.30 6.24 12.73
C MET A 77 -5.13 5.00 13.02
N ARG A 78 -5.32 4.12 12.03
CA ARG A 78 -6.13 2.90 12.15
C ARG A 78 -5.42 1.73 11.51
N TYR A 79 -5.87 0.54 11.90
CA TYR A 79 -5.46 -0.75 11.32
C TYR A 79 -3.93 -0.90 11.28
N PRO A 80 -3.28 -1.05 12.45
CA PRO A 80 -1.84 -1.24 12.52
C PRO A 80 -1.42 -2.46 11.70
N MET A 81 -0.28 -2.32 11.05
CA MET A 81 0.36 -3.32 10.20
C MET A 81 1.77 -3.59 10.73
N ASN A 82 2.15 -4.87 10.77
CA ASN A 82 3.53 -5.27 11.05
C ASN A 82 4.37 -5.10 9.79
N LEU A 83 5.58 -4.56 9.95
CA LEU A 83 6.53 -4.32 8.88
C LEU A 83 7.63 -5.37 8.91
N SER A 84 8.06 -5.75 7.71
CA SER A 84 9.31 -6.47 7.53
C SER A 84 9.94 -6.10 6.19
N ILE A 85 11.27 -6.21 6.09
CA ILE A 85 11.96 -6.27 4.81
C ILE A 85 12.26 -7.74 4.55
N GLY A 86 11.60 -8.32 3.56
CA GLY A 86 11.60 -9.76 3.35
C GLY A 86 11.37 -10.15 1.90
N LYS A 87 11.28 -11.46 1.64
CA LYS A 87 11.01 -11.97 0.29
C LYS A 87 9.56 -11.68 -0.11
N SER A 88 9.39 -11.05 -1.26
CA SER A 88 8.10 -10.82 -1.90
C SER A 88 7.43 -12.15 -2.27
N LYS A 89 6.12 -12.27 -2.01
CA LYS A 89 5.34 -13.43 -2.51
C LYS A 89 4.98 -13.31 -4.00
N ILE A 90 5.34 -12.20 -4.64
CA ILE A 90 5.10 -11.93 -6.06
C ILE A 90 6.24 -12.47 -6.90
N ASP A 91 7.50 -12.29 -6.46
CA ASP A 91 8.70 -12.60 -7.26
C ASP A 91 9.93 -13.09 -6.47
N GLU A 92 9.77 -13.39 -5.17
CA GLU A 92 10.83 -13.85 -4.25
C GLU A 92 11.99 -12.86 -4.01
N LYS A 93 11.95 -11.66 -4.60
CA LYS A 93 12.97 -10.63 -4.35
C LYS A 93 12.62 -9.80 -3.11
N PRO A 94 13.60 -9.14 -2.47
CA PRO A 94 13.34 -8.28 -1.32
C PRO A 94 12.25 -7.23 -1.60
N SER A 95 11.41 -6.99 -0.60
CA SER A 95 10.37 -5.94 -0.58
C SER A 95 10.15 -5.47 0.85
N LEU A 96 9.67 -4.23 1.02
CA LEU A 96 9.00 -3.84 2.25
C LEU A 96 7.62 -4.50 2.26
N ILE A 97 7.28 -5.23 3.32
CA ILE A 97 6.05 -6.01 3.44
C ILE A 97 5.27 -5.46 4.63
N LEU A 98 4.00 -5.14 4.41
CA LEU A 98 3.05 -4.71 5.43
C LEU A 98 1.95 -5.76 5.57
N GLU A 99 1.85 -6.35 6.75
CA GLU A 99 0.80 -7.33 7.07
C GLU A 99 -0.15 -6.74 8.10
N TYR A 100 -1.44 -6.73 7.78
CA TYR A 100 -2.46 -6.28 8.72
C TYR A 100 -2.50 -7.20 9.95
N THR A 101 -2.57 -6.59 11.14
CA THR A 101 -2.81 -7.35 12.37
C THR A 101 -4.21 -7.99 12.36
N LYS A 102 -4.40 -9.02 13.18
CA LYS A 102 -5.71 -9.70 13.36
C LYS A 102 -6.85 -8.78 13.82
N ASN A 103 -6.52 -7.59 14.31
CA ASN A 103 -7.48 -6.60 14.78
C ASN A 103 -8.05 -5.73 13.65
N ALA A 104 -7.50 -5.82 12.43
CA ALA A 104 -8.08 -5.13 11.28
C ALA A 104 -9.43 -5.77 10.88
N PRO A 105 -10.41 -4.97 10.42
CA PRO A 105 -11.71 -5.51 10.04
C PRO A 105 -11.57 -6.46 8.86
N PHE A 106 -12.48 -7.41 8.74
CA PHE A 106 -12.54 -8.27 7.57
C PHE A 106 -12.72 -7.42 6.29
N PRO A 107 -11.98 -7.68 5.19
CA PRO A 107 -11.08 -8.82 4.94
C PRO A 107 -9.59 -8.54 5.18
N TRP A 108 -9.23 -7.40 5.77
CA TRP A 108 -7.86 -6.87 5.79
C TRP A 108 -6.79 -7.78 6.40
N PRO A 109 -7.04 -8.61 7.44
CA PRO A 109 -6.06 -9.59 7.94
C PRO A 109 -5.59 -10.64 6.90
N PHE A 110 -6.26 -10.72 5.75
CA PHE A 110 -5.87 -11.58 4.62
C PHE A 110 -5.12 -10.83 3.52
N PHE A 111 -5.00 -9.51 3.62
CA PHE A 111 -4.30 -8.68 2.64
C PHE A 111 -2.88 -8.37 3.08
N ILE A 112 -2.02 -8.22 2.07
CA ILE A 112 -0.63 -7.81 2.20
C ILE A 112 -0.42 -6.65 1.25
N ASP A 113 0.25 -5.61 1.74
CA ASP A 113 0.79 -4.56 0.89
C ASP A 113 2.31 -4.73 0.80
N GLU A 114 2.84 -4.83 -0.42
CA GLU A 114 4.28 -4.86 -0.67
C GLU A 114 4.74 -3.58 -1.37
N PHE A 115 5.88 -3.03 -0.95
CA PHE A 115 6.43 -1.80 -1.49
C PHE A 115 7.88 -1.92 -1.90
N ARG A 116 8.21 -1.25 -3.00
CA ARG A 116 9.58 -1.02 -3.47
C ARG A 116 9.79 0.45 -3.81
N ILE A 117 11.04 0.89 -3.70
CA ILE A 117 11.43 2.28 -3.96
C ILE A 117 11.22 2.58 -5.44
N LEU A 118 10.34 3.54 -5.73
CA LEU A 118 10.17 4.09 -7.08
C LEU A 118 11.16 5.23 -7.31
N ASN A 119 11.32 6.10 -6.31
CA ASN A 119 12.30 7.19 -6.27
C ASN A 119 12.55 7.60 -4.80
N GLN A 120 13.24 8.72 -4.56
CA GLN A 120 13.59 9.18 -3.21
C GLN A 120 12.40 9.41 -2.27
N THR A 121 11.22 9.72 -2.78
CA THR A 121 10.04 10.10 -1.98
C THR A 121 8.86 9.15 -2.15
N ASP A 122 8.90 8.29 -3.16
CA ASP A 122 7.75 7.51 -3.59
C ASP A 122 8.05 6.02 -3.59
N PHE A 123 7.04 5.26 -3.20
CA PHE A 123 7.05 3.81 -3.29
C PHE A 123 5.97 3.34 -4.25
N LEU A 124 6.33 2.34 -5.05
CA LEU A 124 5.37 1.57 -5.83
C LEU A 124 4.91 0.37 -4.99
N GLY A 125 3.61 0.33 -4.74
CA GLY A 125 2.92 -0.65 -3.92
C GLY A 125 2.14 -1.67 -4.73
N MET A 126 2.04 -2.88 -4.18
CA MET A 126 1.23 -3.99 -4.67
C MET A 126 0.37 -4.50 -3.51
N SER A 127 -0.94 -4.32 -3.59
CA SER A 127 -1.89 -4.85 -2.60
C SER A 127 -2.53 -6.13 -3.09
N TYR A 128 -2.54 -7.18 -2.28
CA TYR A 128 -3.09 -8.47 -2.68
C TYR A 128 -3.58 -9.31 -1.49
N ASN A 129 -4.52 -10.22 -1.76
CA ASN A 129 -4.86 -11.27 -0.81
C ASN A 129 -3.70 -12.28 -0.73
N LYS A 130 -3.23 -12.62 0.47
CA LYS A 130 -2.05 -13.45 0.72
C LYS A 130 -2.06 -14.83 0.05
N PHE A 131 -3.22 -15.33 -0.36
CA PHE A 131 -3.37 -16.60 -1.09
C PHE A 131 -3.27 -16.44 -2.61
N THR A 132 -3.38 -15.22 -3.14
CA THR A 132 -3.38 -14.92 -4.58
C THR A 132 -2.45 -13.75 -4.93
N PRO A 133 -1.15 -13.80 -4.60
CA PRO A 133 -0.19 -12.71 -4.89
C PRO A 133 -0.09 -12.35 -6.37
N LYS A 134 -0.41 -13.29 -7.27
CA LYS A 134 -0.41 -13.05 -8.71
C LYS A 134 -1.43 -11.98 -9.15
N LEU A 135 -2.49 -11.78 -8.37
CA LEU A 135 -3.59 -10.82 -8.62
C LEU A 135 -3.34 -9.44 -7.99
N ALA A 136 -2.10 -9.12 -7.63
CA ALA A 136 -1.79 -7.87 -6.96
C ALA A 136 -2.21 -6.63 -7.75
N LEU A 137 -2.78 -5.68 -7.01
CA LEU A 137 -3.30 -4.43 -7.52
C LEU A 137 -2.32 -3.29 -7.18
N PRO A 138 -1.90 -2.49 -8.18
CA PRO A 138 -0.90 -1.48 -7.96
C PRO A 138 -1.47 -0.19 -7.37
N PHE A 139 -0.67 0.47 -6.54
CA PHE A 139 -0.89 1.83 -6.06
C PHE A 139 0.44 2.50 -5.73
N LEU A 140 0.45 3.81 -5.59
CA LEU A 140 1.59 4.57 -5.10
C LEU A 140 1.34 5.03 -3.69
N ILE A 141 2.42 5.20 -2.93
CA ILE A 141 2.43 6.08 -1.77
C ILE A 141 3.53 7.13 -1.96
N ARG A 142 3.21 8.40 -1.74
CA ARG A 142 4.14 9.53 -1.94
C ARG A 142 4.29 10.31 -0.65
N LYS A 143 5.52 10.64 -0.28
CA LYS A 143 5.80 11.41 0.93
C LYS A 143 5.08 12.77 0.86
N SER A 144 4.39 13.13 1.95
CA SER A 144 3.68 14.41 2.10
C SER A 144 4.41 15.37 3.04
#